data_AF-A0A7T1HJD6-F1
#
_entry.id   AF-A0A7T1HJD6-F1
#
_cell.length_a   1.000
_cell.length_b   1.000
_cell.length_c   1.000
_cell.angle_alpha   90.00
_cell.angle_beta   90.00
_cell.angle_gamma   90.00
#
_symmetry.space_group_name_H-M   'P 1'
#
loop_
_entity.id
_entity.type
_entity.pdbx_description
1 polymer ?
#
loop_
_entity_poly.entity_id
_entity_poly.type
_entity_poly.pdbx_seq_one_letter_code
_entity_poly.pdbx_strand_id
1 'polypeptide(L)' 'MRAAFRRLRDEASITESQREALVEDQRRWVESVDQCWRAREKMRNCVKNSQEQRFQQLQSRAAIYKTIETLKP' A
#
# COMPACT_ATOMS: atom_id res chain seq x y z
N MET A 1 4.25 -4.26 7.03
CA MET A 1 4.12 -3.86 5.60
C MET A 1 3.76 -5.01 4.69
N ARG A 2 4.64 -5.99 4.44
CA ARG A 2 4.33 -7.15 3.55
C ARG A 2 3.05 -7.89 3.95
N ALA A 3 2.86 -8.16 5.24
CA ALA A 3 1.64 -8.81 5.74
C ALA A 3 0.37 -7.96 5.54
N ALA A 4 0.44 -6.65 5.74
CA ALA A 4 -0.70 -5.74 5.56
C ALA A 4 -1.14 -5.66 4.09
N PHE A 5 -0.18 -5.56 3.17
CA PHE A 5 -0.46 -5.60 1.74
C PHE A 5 -1.07 -6.94 1.30
N ARG A 6 -0.49 -8.07 1.73
CA ARG A 6 -1.04 -9.41 1.41
C ARG A 6 -2.46 -9.58 1.94
N ARG A 7 -2.70 -9.19 3.19
CA ARG A 7 -4.03 -9.25 3.80
C ARG A 7 -5.06 -8.46 3.00
N LEU A 8 -4.72 -7.22 2.60
CA LEU A 8 -5.62 -6.37 1.82
C LEU A 8 -5.83 -6.91 0.40
N ARG A 9 -4.76 -7.40 -0.25
CA ARG A 9 -4.80 -8.00 -1.59
C ARG A 9 -5.65 -9.26 -1.62
N ASP A 10 -5.60 -10.08 -0.57
CA ASP A 10 -6.29 -11.38 -0.50
C ASP A 10 -7.68 -11.24 0.15
N GLU A 11 -8.12 -10.00 0.43
CA GLU A 11 -9.42 -9.73 1.05
C GLU A 11 -10.55 -10.09 0.08
N ALA A 12 -11.53 -10.87 0.53
CA ALA A 12 -12.61 -11.36 -0.33
C ALA A 12 -13.50 -10.23 -0.86
N SER A 13 -13.60 -9.13 -0.11
CA SER A 13 -14.51 -8.03 -0.39
C SER A 13 -14.05 -7.06 -1.47
N ILE A 14 -12.78 -7.13 -1.91
CA ILE A 14 -12.27 -6.29 -3.00
C ILE A 14 -12.41 -6.94 -4.38
N THR A 15 -12.69 -6.12 -5.39
CA THR A 15 -12.81 -6.56 -6.79
C THR A 15 -11.45 -6.85 -7.42
N GLU A 16 -11.43 -7.57 -8.55
CA GLU A 16 -10.18 -7.81 -9.29
C GLU A 16 -9.51 -6.51 -9.73
N SER A 17 -10.28 -5.55 -10.24
CA SER A 17 -9.77 -4.21 -10.59
C SER A 17 -9.16 -3.47 -9.39
N GLN A 18 -9.71 -3.64 -8.19
CA GLN A 18 -9.13 -3.08 -6.97
C GLN A 18 -7.84 -3.81 -6.57
N ARG A 19 -7.75 -5.13 -6.77
CA ARG A 19 -6.52 -5.91 -6.57
C ARG A 19 -5.41 -5.45 -7.52
N GLU A 20 -5.71 -5.30 -8.80
CA GLU A 20 -4.76 -4.82 -9.81
C GLU A 20 -4.24 -3.41 -9.46
N ALA A 21 -5.15 -2.50 -9.10
CA ALA A 21 -4.78 -1.16 -8.67
C ALA A 21 -3.91 -1.16 -7.39
N LEU A 22 -4.16 -2.10 -6.47
CA LEU A 22 -3.33 -2.28 -5.27
C LEU A 22 -1.93 -2.79 -5.62
N VAL A 23 -1.82 -3.74 -6.55
CA VAL A 23 -0.55 -4.30 -7.02
C VAL A 23 0.29 -3.24 -7.73
N GLU A 24 -0.30 -2.48 -8.65
CA GLU A 24 0.41 -1.41 -9.36
C GLU A 24 0.88 -0.30 -8.43
N ASP A 25 0.05 0.07 -7.46
CA ASP A 25 0.40 1.04 -6.42
C ASP A 25 1.54 0.53 -5.52
N GLN A 26 1.54 -0.77 -5.19
CA GLN A 26 2.64 -1.42 -4.46
C GLN A 26 3.93 -1.44 -5.28
N ARG A 27 3.85 -1.65 -6.60
CA ARG A 27 5.01 -1.59 -7.51
C ARG A 27 5.66 -0.21 -7.50
N ARG A 28 4.87 0.84 -7.71
CA ARG A 28 5.35 2.25 -7.69
C ARG A 28 6.00 2.63 -6.36
N TRP A 29 5.46 2.14 -5.24
CA TRP A 29 6.07 2.37 -3.93
C TRP A 29 7.44 1.68 -3.79
N VAL A 30 7.59 0.45 -4.30
CA VAL A 30 8.90 -0.22 -4.27
C VAL A 30 9.93 0.57 -5.09
N GLU A 31 9.53 1.09 -6.25
CA GLU A 31 10.39 1.94 -7.08
C GLU A 31 10.81 3.23 -6.36
N SER A 32 9.92 3.87 -5.59
CA SER A 32 10.26 5.07 -4.82
C SER A 32 11.22 4.76 -3.66
N VAL A 33 11.07 3.59 -3.02
CA VAL A 33 12.02 3.13 -2.01
C VAL A 33 13.37 2.83 -2.64
N ASP A 34 13.43 2.23 -3.84
CA ASP A 34 14.69 2.01 -4.57
C ASP A 34 15.41 3.34 -4.86
N GLN A 35 14.66 4.39 -5.21
CA GLN A 35 15.22 5.74 -5.37
C GLN A 35 15.81 6.29 -4.06
N CYS A 36 15.16 6.05 -2.90
CA CYS A 36 15.73 6.38 -1.59
C CYS A 36 17.07 5.65 -1.34
N TRP A 37 17.20 4.38 -1.77
CA TRP A 37 18.45 3.62 -1.64
C TRP A 37 19.56 4.20 -2.53
N ARG A 38 19.22 4.69 -3.71
CA ARG A 38 20.18 5.30 -4.65
C ARG A 38 20.67 6.68 -4.24
N ALA A 39 19.86 7.46 -3.50
CA ALA A 39 20.16 8.84 -3.13
C ALA A 39 21.32 9.01 -2.12
N ARG A 40 21.79 7.91 -1.48
CA ARG A 40 22.92 7.81 -0.52
C ARG A 40 22.85 8.73 0.73
N GLU A 41 22.65 10.03 0.60
CA GLU A 41 22.50 10.95 1.72
C GLU A 41 21.07 10.87 2.30
N LYS A 42 20.93 10.74 3.62
CA LYS A 42 19.64 10.63 4.34
C LYS A 42 18.75 9.42 3.95
N MET A 43 19.32 8.40 3.31
CA MET A 43 18.64 7.14 2.94
C MET A 43 17.76 6.59 4.06
N ARG A 44 18.28 6.48 5.28
CA ARG A 44 17.54 5.93 6.43
C ARG A 44 16.24 6.69 6.71
N ASN A 45 16.28 8.02 6.63
CA ASN A 45 15.10 8.87 6.86
C ASN A 45 14.13 8.80 5.68
N CYS A 46 14.64 8.74 4.44
CA CYS A 46 13.81 8.57 3.23
C CYS A 46 13.04 7.25 3.28
N VAL A 47 13.72 6.15 3.57
CA VAL A 47 13.10 4.82 3.69
C VAL A 47 12.10 4.77 4.85
N LYS A 48 12.44 5.34 6.01
CA LYS A 48 11.54 5.38 7.17
C LYS A 48 10.25 6.13 6.86
N ASN A 49 10.35 7.36 6.33
CA ASN A 49 9.19 8.18 5.99
C ASN A 49 8.32 7.50 4.92
N SER A 50 8.95 6.88 3.91
CA SER A 50 8.24 6.12 2.88
C SER A 50 7.49 4.91 3.45
N GLN A 51 8.07 4.21 4.43
CA GLN A 51 7.40 3.08 5.11
C GLN A 51 6.22 3.53 5.98
N GLU A 52 6.36 4.63 6.71
CA GLU A 52 5.28 5.19 7.55
C GLU A 52 4.10 5.66 6.71
N GLN A 53 4.36 6.42 5.63
CA GLN A 53 3.33 6.86 4.69
C GLN A 53 2.62 5.65 4.05
N ARG A 54 3.38 4.63 3.65
CA ARG A 54 2.80 3.42 3.06
C ARG A 54 1.92 2.66 4.04
N PHE A 55 2.28 2.64 5.31
CA PHE A 55 1.45 1.98 6.33
C PHE A 55 0.10 2.68 6.48
N GLN A 56 0.10 4.01 6.57
CA GLN A 56 -1.13 4.80 6.65
C GLN A 56 -2.01 4.61 5.40
N GLN A 57 -1.42 4.64 4.20
CA GLN A 57 -2.17 4.40 2.96
C GLN A 57 -2.86 3.04 2.92
N LEU A 58 -2.17 1.97 3.33
CA LEU A 58 -2.76 0.62 3.36
C LEU A 58 -3.89 0.54 4.40
N GLN A 59 -3.75 1.18 5.56
CA GLN A 59 -4.82 1.24 6.56
C GLN A 59 -6.05 2.00 6.04
N SER A 60 -5.85 3.17 5.42
CA SER A 60 -6.94 3.96 4.85
C SER A 60 -7.66 3.21 3.74
N ARG A 61 -6.95 2.52 2.85
CA ARG A 61 -7.56 1.70 1.80
C ARG A 61 -8.37 0.54 2.37
N ALA A 62 -7.84 -0.18 3.36
CA ALA A 62 -8.58 -1.24 4.05
C ALA A 62 -9.88 -0.72 4.68
N ALA A 63 -9.84 0.47 5.29
CA ALA A 63 -11.04 1.12 5.82
C ALA A 63 -12.04 1.46 4.72
N ILE A 64 -11.59 2.03 3.59
CA ILE A 64 -12.46 2.38 2.46
C ILE A 64 -13.15 1.15 1.88
N TYR A 65 -12.41 0.07 1.62
CA TYR A 65 -12.98 -1.15 1.04
C TYR A 65 -13.98 -1.83 1.97
N LYS A 66 -13.70 -1.83 3.27
CA LYS A 66 -14.65 -2.32 4.29
C LYS A 66 -15.95 -1.49 4.32
N THR A 67 -15.86 -0.17 4.17
CA THR A 67 -17.05 0.71 4.13
C THR A 67 -17.87 0.48 2.85
N ILE A 68 -17.23 0.26 1.70
CA ILE A 68 -17.93 -0.02 0.44
C ILE A 68 -18.67 -1.36 0.51
N GLU A 69 -18.11 -2.38 1.15
CA GLU A 69 -18.79 -3.66 1.39
C GLU A 69 -20.09 -3.50 2.19
N THR A 70 -20.07 -2.68 3.25
CA THR A 70 -21.26 -2.42 4.10
C THR A 70 -22.36 -1.60 3.42
N LEU A 71 -22.11 -1.07 2.22
CA LEU A 71 -23.05 -0.26 1.45
C LEU A 71 -23.61 -0.99 0.22
N LYS A 72 -23.25 -2.26 -0.02
CA LYS A 72 -23.93 -3.09 -1.03
C LYS A 72 -25.30 -3.52 -0.47
N PRO A 73 -26.42 -3.25 -1.17
CA PRO A 73 -27.76 -3.64 -0.74
C PRO A 73 -27.96 -5.17 -0.72
#